data_AF-E6TU26-F1
#
_entry.id   AF-E6TU26-F1
#
_cell.length_a   1.000
_cell.length_b   1.000
_cell.length_c   1.000
_cell.angle_alpha   90.00
_cell.angle_beta   90.00
_cell.angle_gamma   90.00
#
_symmetry.space_group_name_H-M   'P 1'
#
loop_
_entity.id
_entity.type
_entity.pdbx_description
1 polymer ?
#
loop_
_entity_poly.entity_id
_entity_poly.type
_entity_poly.pdbx_seq_one_letter_code
_entity_poly.pdbx_strand_id
1 'polypeptide(L)'
;MIENQVSKVDMELYLDLIKAPYGQRKKYIQLLKAPESDQYRSFKRAYLFFKDNLIDREQNILDLVYRNNGELSLKEIGERIGISSSRVAAIRNLAERRLSLVMLRHLRGDDSPQKKSMYTIVYNLSDQKLIALLQITRPWEKNISYYQERGTLTTERRKTVRHKLYNVWTLDMNDHRDKMIKLLAINKGDIEWD
;
A
#
# COMPACT_ATOMS: atom_id res chain seq x y z
N MET A 1 16.97 -19.57 11.78
CA MET A 1 17.29 -18.27 11.18
C MET A 1 17.05 -17.23 12.25
N ILE A 2 18.05 -16.41 12.58
CA ILE A 2 18.02 -15.49 13.72
C ILE A 2 16.89 -14.47 13.48
N GLU A 3 15.93 -14.39 14.39
CA GLU A 3 15.00 -13.27 14.48
C GLU A 3 15.82 -11.99 14.61
N ASN A 4 15.98 -11.26 13.50
CA ASN A 4 16.53 -9.91 13.53
C ASN A 4 15.50 -9.01 14.21
N GLN A 5 15.48 -9.00 15.54
CA GLN A 5 14.72 -8.00 16.29
C GLN A 5 15.22 -6.62 15.89
N VAL A 6 14.34 -5.83 15.26
CA VAL A 6 14.60 -4.42 15.00
C VAL A 6 14.51 -3.66 16.32
N SER A 7 15.50 -2.84 16.64
CA SER A 7 15.47 -2.06 17.88
C SER A 7 14.64 -0.79 17.72
N LYS A 8 14.21 -0.22 18.85
CA LYS A 8 13.61 1.12 18.91
C LYS A 8 14.48 2.18 18.22
N VAL A 9 15.80 2.11 18.45
CA VAL A 9 16.78 3.03 17.87
C VAL A 9 16.81 2.91 16.34
N ASP A 10 16.74 1.70 15.79
CA ASP A 10 16.72 1.49 14.34
C ASP A 10 15.49 2.14 13.69
N MET A 11 14.31 1.98 14.32
CA MET A 11 13.07 2.59 13.85
C MET A 11 13.08 4.11 13.96
N GLU A 12 13.52 4.67 15.09
CA GLU A 12 13.63 6.12 15.29
C GLU A 12 14.60 6.75 14.29
N LEU A 13 15.76 6.12 14.09
CA LEU A 13 16.73 6.55 13.10
C LEU A 13 16.12 6.54 11.69
N TYR A 14 15.43 5.46 11.30
CA TYR A 14 14.76 5.39 10.01
C TYR A 14 13.80 6.59 9.85
N LEU A 15 12.87 6.75 10.80
CA LEU A 15 11.86 7.82 10.80
C LEU A 15 12.48 9.22 10.67
N ASP A 16 13.62 9.47 11.30
CA ASP A 16 14.29 10.77 11.22
C ASP A 16 14.99 11.02 9.89
N LEU A 17 15.45 9.97 9.21
CA LEU A 17 16.15 10.07 7.93
C LEU A 17 15.24 10.22 6.72
N ILE A 18 14.05 9.62 6.78
CA ILE A 18 13.01 9.74 5.75
C ILE A 18 12.19 11.03 5.87
N LYS A 19 12.22 11.74 7.00
CA LYS A 19 11.63 13.08 7.10
C LYS A 19 12.43 14.05 6.22
N ALA A 20 11.76 14.64 5.23
CA ALA A 20 12.27 15.79 4.48
C ALA A 20 11.10 16.70 4.09
N PRO A 21 11.25 18.03 4.26
CA PRO A 21 10.34 19.00 3.67
C PRO A 21 10.20 18.81 2.16
N TYR A 22 9.09 19.27 1.60
CA TYR A 22 8.85 19.21 0.15
C TYR A 22 10.00 19.90 -0.61
N GLY A 23 10.47 19.26 -1.69
CA GLY A 23 11.58 19.78 -2.50
C GLY A 23 12.99 19.52 -1.96
N GLN A 24 13.13 19.03 -0.72
CA GLN A 24 14.44 18.67 -0.17
C GLN A 24 14.78 17.19 -0.42
N ARG A 25 16.09 16.92 -0.61
CA ARG A 25 16.59 15.55 -0.67
C ARG A 25 16.45 14.88 0.70
N LYS A 26 16.03 13.62 0.71
CA LYS A 26 15.93 12.81 1.93
C LYS A 26 17.32 12.60 2.54
N LYS A 27 17.43 12.66 3.87
CA LYS A 27 18.71 12.58 4.58
C LYS A 27 19.38 11.21 4.39
N TYR A 28 18.61 10.13 4.31
CA TYR A 28 19.15 8.78 4.08
C TYR A 28 19.96 8.66 2.77
N ILE A 29 19.74 9.53 1.77
CA ILE A 29 20.45 9.45 0.49
C ILE A 29 21.97 9.56 0.69
N GLN A 30 22.41 10.32 1.70
CA GLN A 30 23.82 10.43 2.06
C GLN A 30 24.36 9.12 2.65
N LEU A 31 23.53 8.42 3.45
CA LEU A 31 23.89 7.14 4.08
C LEU A 31 24.01 6.01 3.08
N LEU A 32 23.25 6.04 1.97
CA LEU A 32 23.33 5.00 0.95
C LEU A 32 24.73 4.88 0.34
N LYS A 33 25.52 5.96 0.37
CA LYS A 33 26.91 5.99 -0.12
C LYS A 33 27.94 5.51 0.91
N ALA A 34 27.51 5.22 2.14
CA ALA A 34 28.36 4.75 3.23
C ALA A 34 27.81 3.43 3.80
N PRO A 35 27.81 2.34 3.00
CA PRO A 35 27.18 1.06 3.37
C PRO A 35 27.81 0.40 4.60
N GLU A 36 29.05 0.76 4.94
CA GLU A 36 29.74 0.24 6.13
C GLU A 36 29.39 0.97 7.42
N SER A 37 28.67 2.10 7.34
CA SER A 37 28.30 2.86 8.54
C SER A 37 27.26 2.11 9.37
N ASP A 38 27.37 2.20 10.70
CA ASP A 38 26.37 1.64 11.61
C ASP A 38 24.99 2.26 11.38
N GLN A 39 24.94 3.55 11.02
CA GLN A 39 23.71 4.24 10.65
C GLN A 39 23.05 3.62 9.42
N TYR A 40 23.81 3.26 8.38
CA TYR A 40 23.27 2.54 7.23
C TYR A 40 22.74 1.16 7.64
N ARG A 41 23.48 0.41 8.46
CA ARG A 41 23.07 -0.92 8.93
C ARG A 41 21.79 -0.86 9.76
N SER A 42 21.65 0.15 10.62
CA SER A 42 20.44 0.41 11.41
C SER A 42 19.26 0.82 10.53
N PHE A 43 19.45 1.78 9.62
CA PHE A 43 18.44 2.17 8.64
C PHE A 43 17.95 0.97 7.81
N LYS A 44 18.88 0.15 7.31
CA LYS A 44 18.58 -1.02 6.48
C LYS A 44 17.87 -2.12 7.26
N ARG A 45 18.25 -2.36 8.53
CA ARG A 45 17.55 -3.32 9.40
C ARG A 45 16.09 -2.93 9.59
N ALA A 46 15.81 -1.66 9.91
CA ALA A 46 14.44 -1.17 10.03
C ALA A 46 13.65 -1.35 8.73
N TYR A 47 14.23 -0.98 7.59
CA TYR A 47 13.58 -1.21 6.29
C TYR A 47 13.27 -2.69 6.05
N LEU A 48 14.27 -3.59 6.19
CA LEU A 48 14.11 -5.01 5.91
C LEU A 48 13.10 -5.69 6.82
N PHE A 49 12.98 -5.25 8.07
CA PHE A 49 11.99 -5.77 9.02
C PHE A 49 10.56 -5.42 8.61
N PHE A 50 10.31 -4.18 8.16
CA PHE A 50 8.96 -3.70 7.87
C PHE A 50 8.54 -3.80 6.40
N LYS A 51 9.46 -4.07 5.46
CA LYS A 51 9.17 -4.04 4.00
C LYS A 51 8.01 -4.93 3.56
N ASP A 52 7.72 -6.01 4.28
CA ASP A 52 6.62 -6.93 3.96
C ASP A 52 5.23 -6.30 4.17
N ASN A 53 5.16 -5.12 4.81
CA ASN A 53 3.94 -4.30 4.90
C ASN A 53 3.65 -3.49 3.62
N LEU A 54 4.52 -3.59 2.61
CA LEU A 54 4.37 -2.91 1.32
C LEU A 54 3.91 -3.88 0.24
N ILE A 55 3.26 -3.37 -0.79
CA ILE A 55 2.95 -4.19 -1.97
C ILE A 55 4.21 -4.43 -2.81
N ASP A 56 4.23 -5.49 -3.62
CA ASP A 56 5.41 -5.90 -4.43
C ASP A 56 6.04 -4.75 -5.21
N ARG A 57 5.21 -3.87 -5.80
CA ARG A 57 5.69 -2.73 -6.57
C ARG A 57 6.41 -1.68 -5.72
N GLU A 58 5.90 -1.43 -4.52
CA GLU A 58 6.50 -0.51 -3.55
C GLU A 58 7.82 -1.10 -3.02
N GLN A 59 7.81 -2.40 -2.68
CA GLN A 59 9.00 -3.14 -2.26
C GLN A 59 10.09 -3.08 -3.32
N ASN A 60 9.78 -3.42 -4.57
CA ASN A 60 10.74 -3.43 -5.67
C ASN A 60 11.40 -2.05 -5.87
N ILE A 61 10.61 -0.97 -5.82
CA ILE A 61 11.16 0.39 -5.92
C ILE A 61 12.09 0.70 -4.74
N LEU A 62 11.68 0.42 -3.50
CA LEU A 62 12.53 0.69 -2.34
C LEU A 62 13.78 -0.18 -2.31
N ASP A 63 13.69 -1.45 -2.75
CA ASP A 63 14.85 -2.33 -2.90
C ASP A 63 15.84 -1.76 -3.92
N LEU A 64 15.35 -1.27 -5.07
CA LEU A 64 16.21 -0.62 -6.06
C LEU A 64 16.83 0.69 -5.53
N VAL A 65 16.13 1.44 -4.69
CA VAL A 65 16.66 2.67 -4.07
C VAL A 65 17.69 2.35 -2.99
N TYR A 66 17.41 1.40 -2.10
CA TYR A 66 18.21 1.16 -0.88
C TYR A 66 19.31 0.12 -1.05
N ARG A 67 19.15 -0.88 -1.93
CA ARG A 67 20.15 -1.95 -2.11
C ARG A 67 21.26 -1.59 -3.09
N ASN A 68 21.01 -0.66 -4.02
CA ASN A 68 22.02 -0.23 -4.98
C ASN A 68 22.90 0.91 -4.44
N ASN A 69 23.05 1.06 -3.12
CA ASN A 69 23.93 2.07 -2.48
C ASN A 69 23.78 3.52 -3.04
N GLY A 70 22.59 3.86 -3.54
CA GLY A 70 22.32 5.17 -4.15
C GLY A 70 22.92 5.37 -5.56
N GLU A 71 23.36 4.31 -6.23
CA GLU A 71 23.92 4.33 -7.59
C GLU A 71 22.85 4.58 -8.65
N LEU A 72 21.63 4.05 -8.46
CA LEU A 72 20.55 4.25 -9.41
C LEU A 72 19.79 5.56 -9.12
N SER A 73 19.71 6.40 -10.14
CA SER A 73 18.80 7.53 -10.18
C SER A 73 17.34 7.06 -10.32
N LEU A 74 16.40 7.92 -9.94
CA LEU A 74 14.97 7.65 -10.15
C LEU A 74 14.60 7.50 -11.63
N LYS A 75 15.40 8.06 -12.53
CA LYS A 75 15.23 7.91 -13.97
C LYS A 75 15.55 6.48 -14.40
N GLU A 76 16.71 5.96 -14.01
CA GLU A 76 17.13 4.58 -14.34
C GLU A 76 16.21 3.54 -13.70
N ILE A 77 15.74 3.78 -12.47
CA ILE A 77 14.73 2.93 -11.84
C ILE A 77 13.44 2.94 -12.65
N GLY A 78 13.02 4.11 -13.12
CA GLY A 78 11.83 4.27 -13.95
C GLY A 78 11.92 3.52 -15.27
N GLU A 79 13.06 3.63 -15.95
CA GLU A 79 13.36 2.91 -17.20
C GLU A 79 13.28 1.39 -17.01
N ARG A 80 13.86 0.86 -15.92
CA ARG A 80 13.82 -0.59 -15.60
C ARG A 80 12.42 -1.14 -15.39
N ILE A 81 11.50 -0.34 -14.85
CA ILE A 81 10.15 -0.78 -14.49
C ILE A 81 9.05 -0.18 -15.39
N GLY A 82 9.45 0.50 -16.47
CA GLY A 82 8.55 1.07 -17.47
C GLY A 82 7.67 2.22 -16.97
N ILE A 83 8.17 3.09 -16.09
CA ILE A 83 7.43 4.29 -15.63
C ILE A 83 8.29 5.55 -15.56
N SER A 84 7.65 6.72 -15.51
CA SER A 84 8.36 8.00 -15.35
C SER A 84 9.08 8.10 -13.99
N SER A 85 10.20 8.83 -13.96
CA SER A 85 10.93 9.14 -12.72
C SER A 85 10.05 9.84 -11.66
N SER A 86 9.12 10.70 -12.09
CA SER A 86 8.13 11.33 -11.23
C SER A 86 7.19 10.31 -10.58
N ARG A 87 6.79 9.28 -11.31
CA ARG A 87 5.97 8.20 -10.78
C ARG A 87 6.76 7.32 -9.81
N VAL A 88 8.04 7.05 -10.08
CA VAL A 88 8.94 6.38 -9.12
C VAL A 88 9.03 7.17 -7.82
N ALA A 89 9.26 8.49 -7.90
CA ALA A 89 9.34 9.37 -6.74
C ALA A 89 8.05 9.33 -5.89
N ALA A 90 6.89 9.37 -6.56
CA ALA A 90 5.59 9.30 -5.90
C ALA A 90 5.38 7.96 -5.18
N ILE A 91 5.70 6.84 -5.83
CA ILE A 91 5.56 5.51 -5.22
C ILE A 91 6.54 5.34 -4.05
N ARG A 92 7.80 5.75 -4.23
CA ARG A 92 8.80 5.74 -3.14
C ARG A 92 8.31 6.52 -1.93
N ASN A 93 7.85 7.76 -2.13
CA ASN A 93 7.36 8.60 -1.03
C ASN A 93 6.13 7.99 -0.33
N LEU A 94 5.22 7.38 -1.09
CA LEU A 94 4.06 6.69 -0.53
C LEU A 94 4.47 5.47 0.30
N ALA A 95 5.39 4.66 -0.22
CA ALA A 95 5.93 3.49 0.46
C ALA A 95 6.67 3.87 1.75
N GLU A 96 7.53 4.88 1.71
CA GLU A 96 8.23 5.41 2.90
C GLU A 96 7.24 5.90 3.96
N ARG A 97 6.21 6.64 3.56
CA ARG A 97 5.16 7.09 4.46
C ARG A 97 4.42 5.91 5.10
N ARG A 98 4.09 4.88 4.33
CA ARG A 98 3.44 3.67 4.85
C ARG A 98 4.31 2.97 5.89
N LEU A 99 5.58 2.73 5.58
CA LEU A 99 6.53 2.16 6.54
C LEU A 99 6.63 3.03 7.82
N SER A 100 6.66 4.35 7.67
CA SER A 100 6.73 5.27 8.82
C SER A 100 5.55 5.11 9.75
N LEU A 101 4.34 5.00 9.18
CA LEU A 101 3.12 4.83 9.96
C LEU A 101 3.11 3.49 10.69
N VAL A 102 3.54 2.42 10.03
CA VAL A 102 3.64 1.09 10.65
C VAL A 102 4.67 1.09 11.78
N MET A 103 5.86 1.64 11.57
CA MET A 103 6.89 1.77 12.61
C MET A 103 6.42 2.61 13.79
N LEU A 104 5.73 3.74 13.55
CA LEU A 104 5.19 4.58 14.62
C LEU A 104 4.13 3.86 15.46
N ARG A 105 3.32 2.99 14.84
CA ARG A 105 2.33 2.17 15.57
C ARG A 105 3.02 1.10 16.40
N HIS A 106 3.98 0.40 15.81
CA HIS A 106 4.79 -0.60 16.51
C HIS A 106 5.50 0.01 17.73
N LEU A 107 6.10 1.20 17.59
CA LEU A 107 6.71 1.95 18.69
C LEU A 107 5.73 2.36 19.81
N ARG A 108 4.43 2.47 19.49
CA ARG A 108 3.36 2.77 20.46
C ARG A 108 2.76 1.51 21.10
N GLY A 109 3.21 0.32 20.72
CA GLY A 109 2.62 -0.95 21.15
C GLY A 109 1.25 -1.23 20.52
N ASP A 110 0.90 -0.54 19.44
CA ASP A 110 -0.36 -0.74 18.72
C ASP A 110 -0.12 -1.67 17.52
N ASP A 111 0.07 -2.95 17.81
CA ASP A 111 0.19 -4.03 16.81
C ASP A 111 -1.18 -4.53 16.33
N SER A 112 -2.27 -3.85 16.68
CA SER A 112 -3.60 -4.25 16.21
C SER A 112 -3.65 -4.17 14.67
N PRO A 113 -4.15 -5.23 14.00
CA PRO A 113 -4.20 -5.26 12.55
C PRO A 113 -4.95 -4.02 12.06
N GLN A 114 -4.35 -3.29 11.11
CA GLN A 114 -4.94 -2.06 10.61
C GLN A 114 -6.30 -2.41 10.00
N LYS A 115 -7.37 -1.88 10.61
CA LYS A 115 -8.69 -1.95 10.01
C LYS A 115 -8.60 -1.32 8.62
N LYS A 116 -8.96 -2.07 7.58
CA LYS A 116 -8.91 -1.56 6.22
C LYS A 116 -10.25 -0.89 5.91
N SER A 117 -10.20 0.33 5.38
CA SER A 117 -11.42 0.92 4.81
C SER A 117 -11.93 0.05 3.68
N MET A 118 -13.26 0.00 3.51
CA MET A 118 -13.86 -0.76 2.41
C MET A 118 -13.38 -0.26 1.05
N TYR A 119 -13.06 1.03 0.92
CA TYR A 119 -12.43 1.58 -0.26
C TYR A 119 -11.11 0.87 -0.59
N THR A 120 -10.23 0.70 0.41
CA THR A 120 -8.92 0.06 0.23
C THR A 120 -9.07 -1.42 -0.12
N ILE A 121 -10.02 -2.10 0.50
CA ILE A 121 -10.36 -3.50 0.19
C ILE A 121 -10.77 -3.60 -1.27
N VAL A 122 -11.81 -2.86 -1.67
CA VAL A 122 -12.38 -2.86 -3.03
C VAL A 122 -11.35 -2.42 -4.08
N TYR A 123 -10.47 -1.48 -3.75
CA TYR A 123 -9.43 -1.01 -4.66
C TYR A 123 -8.50 -2.15 -5.10
N ASN A 124 -8.13 -3.07 -4.22
CA ASN A 124 -7.14 -4.10 -4.52
C ASN A 124 -7.72 -5.42 -5.07
N LEU A 125 -9.04 -5.51 -5.25
CA LEU A 125 -9.69 -6.72 -5.75
C LEU A 125 -9.44 -6.96 -7.25
N SER A 126 -9.37 -8.23 -7.65
CA SER A 126 -9.37 -8.64 -9.06
C SER A 126 -10.68 -8.27 -9.76
N ASP A 127 -10.66 -8.20 -11.09
CA ASP A 127 -11.86 -7.89 -11.88
C ASP A 127 -12.99 -8.89 -11.62
N GLN A 128 -12.67 -10.18 -11.53
CA GLN A 128 -13.64 -11.22 -11.20
C GLN A 128 -14.33 -10.96 -9.85
N LYS A 129 -13.55 -10.60 -8.81
CA LYS A 129 -14.11 -10.28 -7.49
C LYS A 129 -14.93 -8.98 -7.50
N LEU A 130 -14.49 -7.97 -8.27
CA LEU A 130 -15.23 -6.72 -8.44
C LEU A 130 -16.58 -6.94 -9.13
N ILE A 131 -16.60 -7.75 -10.19
CA ILE A 131 -17.82 -8.12 -10.92
C ILE A 131 -18.75 -8.92 -9.99
N ALA A 132 -18.23 -9.93 -9.29
CA ALA A 132 -19.01 -10.73 -8.35
C ALA A 132 -19.64 -9.88 -7.24
N LEU A 133 -18.86 -8.95 -6.64
CA LEU A 133 -19.38 -8.00 -5.67
C LEU A 133 -20.51 -7.16 -6.26
N LEU A 134 -20.28 -6.56 -7.43
CA LEU A 134 -21.28 -5.71 -8.09
C LEU A 134 -22.58 -6.46 -8.37
N GLN A 135 -22.48 -7.74 -8.74
CA GLN A 135 -23.62 -8.60 -8.99
C GLN A 135 -24.43 -8.95 -7.74
N ILE A 136 -23.81 -9.04 -6.55
CA ILE A 136 -24.53 -9.35 -5.31
C ILE A 136 -25.00 -8.09 -4.58
N THR A 137 -24.33 -6.95 -4.77
CA THR A 137 -24.63 -5.73 -4.02
C THR A 137 -25.68 -4.86 -4.67
N ARG A 138 -26.25 -5.23 -5.83
CA ARG A 138 -27.16 -4.43 -6.69
C ARG A 138 -28.24 -3.62 -5.95
N PRO A 139 -28.04 -2.31 -5.74
CA PRO A 139 -29.10 -1.45 -5.23
C PRO A 139 -29.74 -0.58 -6.33
N TRP A 140 -29.18 -0.54 -7.56
CA TRP A 140 -29.42 0.58 -8.47
C TRP A 140 -29.77 0.28 -9.94
N GLU A 141 -30.12 -0.92 -10.42
CA GLU A 141 -30.39 -1.03 -11.88
C GLU A 141 -31.32 -2.16 -12.36
N LYS A 142 -32.34 -1.70 -13.12
CA LYS A 142 -33.28 -2.46 -13.97
C LYS A 142 -32.65 -3.00 -15.26
N ASN A 143 -31.43 -2.60 -15.64
CA ASN A 143 -30.76 -3.03 -16.87
C ASN A 143 -29.70 -4.10 -16.60
N ILE A 144 -30.18 -5.34 -16.53
CA ILE A 144 -29.42 -6.56 -16.22
C ILE A 144 -28.38 -6.91 -17.32
N SER A 145 -28.58 -6.46 -18.55
CA SER A 145 -27.78 -6.86 -19.73
C SER A 145 -26.35 -6.31 -19.74
N TYR A 146 -26.11 -5.13 -19.16
CA TYR A 146 -24.78 -4.47 -19.20
C TYR A 146 -23.73 -5.09 -18.25
N TYR A 147 -24.13 -5.99 -17.35
CA TYR A 147 -23.26 -6.59 -16.31
C TYR A 147 -23.21 -8.12 -16.35
N GLN A 148 -23.72 -8.72 -17.43
CA GLN A 148 -23.47 -10.14 -17.74
C GLN A 148 -22.03 -10.39 -18.22
N GLU A 149 -21.21 -9.34 -18.29
CA GLU A 149 -19.80 -9.40 -18.68
C GLU A 149 -19.01 -10.42 -17.84
N ARG A 150 -18.24 -11.24 -18.56
CA ARG A 150 -17.24 -12.15 -18.03
C ARG A 150 -15.89 -11.69 -18.59
N GLY A 151 -14.87 -11.55 -17.74
CA GLY A 151 -13.50 -11.22 -18.19
C GLY A 151 -12.87 -10.03 -17.45
N THR A 152 -11.93 -9.37 -18.12
CA THR A 152 -11.15 -8.23 -17.62
C THR A 152 -11.86 -6.90 -17.84
N LEU A 153 -11.81 -6.01 -16.84
CA LEU A 153 -12.40 -4.67 -16.90
C LEU A 153 -11.37 -3.67 -17.45
N THR A 154 -11.84 -2.70 -18.24
CA THR A 154 -11.02 -1.54 -18.60
C THR A 154 -10.71 -0.68 -17.37
N THR A 155 -9.64 0.12 -17.42
CA THR A 155 -9.23 0.99 -16.29
C THR A 155 -10.35 1.94 -15.84
N GLU A 156 -11.01 2.61 -16.79
CA GLU A 156 -12.14 3.50 -16.50
C GLU A 156 -13.31 2.75 -15.88
N ARG A 157 -13.67 1.58 -16.43
CA ARG A 157 -14.76 0.78 -15.89
C ARG A 157 -14.47 0.30 -14.48
N ARG A 158 -13.24 -0.14 -14.22
CA ARG A 158 -12.79 -0.55 -12.90
C ARG A 158 -12.92 0.57 -11.88
N LYS A 159 -12.59 1.80 -12.26
CA LYS A 159 -12.79 3.00 -11.42
C LYS A 159 -14.28 3.19 -11.09
N THR A 160 -15.17 3.11 -12.08
CA THR A 160 -16.62 3.23 -11.87
C THR A 160 -17.17 2.14 -10.96
N VAL A 161 -16.79 0.87 -11.17
CA VAL A 161 -17.25 -0.26 -10.35
C VAL A 161 -16.83 -0.10 -8.90
N ARG A 162 -15.56 0.26 -8.65
CA ARG A 162 -15.06 0.53 -7.29
C ARG A 162 -15.87 1.64 -6.61
N HIS A 163 -16.18 2.72 -7.32
CA HIS A 163 -16.97 3.82 -6.77
C HIS A 163 -18.40 3.41 -6.44
N LYS A 164 -19.07 2.65 -7.32
CA LYS A 164 -20.43 2.12 -7.06
C LYS A 164 -20.44 1.22 -5.83
N LEU A 165 -19.48 0.29 -5.71
CA LEU A 165 -19.36 -0.61 -4.55
C LEU A 165 -19.09 0.16 -3.26
N TYR A 166 -18.24 1.18 -3.31
CA TYR A 166 -18.00 2.06 -2.18
C TYR A 166 -19.27 2.82 -1.77
N ASN A 167 -20.07 3.29 -2.72
CA ASN A 167 -21.34 3.96 -2.40
C ASN A 167 -22.36 3.02 -1.74
N VAL A 168 -22.41 1.73 -2.12
CA VAL A 168 -23.22 0.74 -1.39
C VAL A 168 -22.76 0.63 0.06
N TRP A 169 -21.44 0.67 0.26
CA TRP A 169 -20.85 0.65 1.59
C TRP A 169 -21.15 1.92 2.37
N THR A 170 -21.07 3.12 1.80
CA THR A 170 -21.27 4.37 2.58
C THR A 170 -22.74 4.71 2.81
N LEU A 171 -23.66 4.32 1.93
CA LEU A 171 -25.10 4.63 2.03
C LEU A 171 -25.88 3.72 3.01
N ASP A 172 -25.20 3.10 3.97
CA ASP A 172 -25.74 2.22 5.03
C ASP A 172 -26.77 1.16 4.57
N MET A 173 -26.51 0.55 3.41
CA MET A 173 -27.34 -0.54 2.90
C MET A 173 -26.94 -1.86 3.60
N ASN A 174 -27.35 -2.03 4.86
CA ASN A 174 -26.89 -3.10 5.77
C ASN A 174 -26.93 -4.51 5.14
N ASP A 175 -28.04 -4.87 4.47
CA ASP A 175 -28.16 -6.16 3.78
C ASP A 175 -27.11 -6.38 2.68
N HIS A 176 -26.69 -5.30 2.03
CA HIS A 176 -25.68 -5.34 0.97
C HIS A 176 -24.26 -5.34 1.54
N ARG A 177 -24.01 -4.61 2.64
CA ARG A 177 -22.74 -4.66 3.38
C ARG A 177 -22.45 -6.10 3.84
N ASP A 178 -23.44 -6.79 4.40
CA ASP A 178 -23.28 -8.18 4.84
C ASP A 178 -23.02 -9.15 3.69
N LYS A 179 -23.67 -8.96 2.54
CA LYS A 179 -23.37 -9.71 1.31
C LYS A 179 -21.93 -9.50 0.86
N MET A 180 -21.42 -8.26 0.90
CA MET A 180 -20.02 -7.96 0.55
C MET A 180 -19.05 -8.66 1.50
N ILE A 181 -19.26 -8.51 2.81
CA ILE A 181 -18.42 -9.11 3.86
C ILE A 181 -18.36 -10.63 3.67
N LYS A 182 -19.52 -11.26 3.45
CA LYS A 182 -19.62 -12.71 3.24
C LYS A 182 -18.87 -13.17 1.98
N LEU A 183 -19.04 -12.48 0.85
CA LEU A 183 -18.34 -12.84 -0.39
C LEU A 183 -16.83 -12.64 -0.27
N LEU A 184 -16.39 -11.59 0.43
CA LEU A 184 -14.98 -11.28 0.59
C LEU A 184 -14.31 -12.11 1.68
N ALA A 185 -15.08 -12.83 2.51
CA ALA A 185 -14.60 -13.59 3.66
C ALA A 185 -13.74 -12.74 4.60
N ILE A 186 -14.20 -11.52 4.89
CA ILE A 186 -13.51 -10.56 5.77
C ILE A 186 -14.21 -10.55 7.14
N ASN A 187 -13.47 -10.44 8.25
CA ASN A 187 -14.12 -10.24 9.55
C ASN A 187 -14.57 -8.79 9.71
N LYS A 188 -15.77 -8.57 10.25
CA LYS A 188 -16.29 -7.21 10.53
C LYS A 188 -15.36 -6.36 11.40
N GLY A 189 -14.61 -7.01 12.30
CA GLY A 189 -13.61 -6.37 13.16
C GLY A 189 -12.39 -5.82 12.42
N ASP A 190 -12.12 -6.31 11.20
CA ASP A 190 -10.96 -5.92 10.37
C ASP A 190 -11.29 -4.76 9.42
N ILE A 191 -12.52 -4.24 9.47
CA ILE A 191 -13.01 -3.17 8.58
C ILE A 191 -13.16 -1.87 9.38
N GLU A 192 -12.67 -0.78 8.82
CA GLU A 192 -12.89 0.56 9.36
C GLU A 192 -14.32 0.98 8.98
N TRP A 193 -15.13 1.28 9.99
CA TRP A 193 -16.50 1.75 9.82
C TRP A 193 -16.46 3.27 9.92
N ASP A 194 -16.83 3.93 8.82
CA ASP A 194 -17.02 5.39 8.76
C ASP A 194 -18.32 5.81 9.47
#